data_AF-A0A1Q3BJX9-F1
#
_entry.id   AF-A0A1Q3BJX9-F1
#
_cell.length_a   1.000
_cell.length_b   1.000
_cell.length_c   1.000
_cell.angle_alpha   90.00
_cell.angle_beta   90.00
_cell.angle_gamma   90.00
#
_symmetry.space_group_name_H-M   'P 1'
#
loop_
_entity.id
_entity.type
_entity.pdbx_description
1 polymer ?
#
loop_
_entity_poly.entity_id
_entity_poly.type
_entity_poly.pdbx_seq_one_letter_code
_entity_poly.pdbx_strand_id
1 'polypeptide(L)'
;SLQRACTLEAEFAFLLRISHKYGKSGAQVLFSMGALEHIASCKIANLQGSLRRVETKFRRDVAVDIDKHRMIISPMLRLVFSLTSLVDKTEFFEVKNKIVREVIDFVRGHQLLFDQILHVDIFKADELTLEQINLVVGILSKVWPYEESDEYGYVQGLFGMMGAFFLLDSETSIFSQSVRSVENQRKSELNSFRLCFSLSSYLYYLVTKKRLRLQVSDGRSDYNATAGLQQPTLTSLGSLLNFVTTSLERAAEEKSLLLNKIRDINELSRQEVDEIITMYVHQDNVSSSDDLQKRRYIAMVEMCRVAGNRDKLITLLLPLAEHVLNIILVHFQDSSIISDTTRTGRTITYGSKSDSGEDISLLCGKLIPSLERLEALSEDKVGHKLKVFRRLVASLKEMAIQKSAS
;
A
#
# COMPACT_ATOMS: atom_id res chain seq x y z
N SER A 1 -26.97 -13.47 16.54
CA SER A 1 -27.90 -12.33 16.63
C SER A 1 -27.14 -11.05 16.31
N LEU A 2 -27.80 -10.03 15.75
CA LEU A 2 -27.16 -8.73 15.43
C LEU A 2 -26.51 -8.10 16.68
N GLN A 3 -27.18 -8.19 17.83
CA GLN A 3 -26.64 -7.71 19.11
C GLN A 3 -25.28 -8.31 19.46
N ARG A 4 -25.06 -9.62 19.23
CA ARG A 4 -23.76 -10.26 19.46
C ARG A 4 -22.68 -9.75 18.50
N ALA A 5 -23.03 -9.52 17.23
CA ALA A 5 -22.11 -8.96 16.24
C ALA A 5 -21.69 -7.53 16.61
N CYS A 6 -22.65 -6.68 17.01
CA CYS A 6 -22.36 -5.32 17.46
C CYS A 6 -21.54 -5.28 18.76
N THR A 7 -21.80 -6.22 19.67
CA THR A 7 -21.00 -6.34 20.92
C THR A 7 -19.56 -6.70 20.59
N LEU A 8 -19.35 -7.69 19.71
CA LEU A 8 -18.01 -8.11 19.29
C LEU A 8 -17.27 -6.99 18.52
N GLU A 9 -17.96 -6.28 17.64
CA GLU A 9 -17.40 -5.11 16.96
C GLU A 9 -16.96 -4.03 17.96
N ALA A 10 -17.79 -3.73 18.97
CA ALA A 10 -17.47 -2.76 20.00
C ALA A 10 -16.25 -3.21 20.85
N GLU A 11 -16.15 -4.50 21.17
CA GLU A 11 -14.99 -5.08 21.85
C GLU A 11 -13.72 -4.93 21.00
N PHE A 12 -13.75 -5.30 19.72
CA PHE A 12 -12.61 -5.11 18.82
C PHE A 12 -12.22 -3.63 18.69
N ALA A 13 -13.20 -2.73 18.57
CA ALA A 13 -12.94 -1.29 18.52
C ALA A 13 -12.29 -0.78 19.82
N PHE A 14 -12.70 -1.30 20.98
CA PHE A 14 -12.09 -0.96 22.26
C PHE A 14 -10.63 -1.44 22.34
N LEU A 15 -10.35 -2.69 21.97
CA LEU A 15 -8.99 -3.23 21.94
C LEU A 15 -8.10 -2.45 20.95
N LEU A 16 -8.63 -2.13 19.77
CA LEU A 16 -7.91 -1.34 18.78
C LEU A 16 -7.57 0.07 19.31
N ARG A 17 -8.47 0.70 20.08
CA ARG A 17 -8.18 1.99 20.73
C ARG A 17 -7.04 1.90 21.74
N ILE A 18 -6.91 0.79 22.47
CA ILE A 18 -5.77 0.57 23.38
C ILE A 18 -4.47 0.54 22.58
N SER A 19 -4.44 -0.25 21.49
CA SER A 19 -3.29 -0.33 20.58
C SER A 19 -2.92 1.03 19.98
N HIS A 20 -3.92 1.81 19.54
CA HIS A 20 -3.69 3.14 18.96
C HIS A 20 -3.23 4.17 20.00
N LYS A 21 -3.83 4.20 21.20
CA LYS A 21 -3.51 5.19 22.23
C LYS A 21 -2.13 4.97 22.84
N TYR A 22 -1.74 3.72 23.03
CA TYR A 22 -0.48 3.37 23.70
C TYR A 22 0.58 2.78 22.75
N GLY A 23 0.34 2.81 21.44
CA GLY A 23 1.27 2.35 20.41
C GLY A 23 1.74 0.90 20.63
N LYS A 24 3.06 0.68 20.43
CA LYS A 24 3.68 -0.64 20.62
C LYS A 24 3.44 -1.22 22.02
N SER A 25 3.48 -0.41 23.08
CA SER A 25 3.23 -0.88 24.44
C SER A 25 1.79 -1.39 24.62
N GLY A 26 0.82 -0.69 24.02
CA GLY A 26 -0.58 -1.14 24.00
C GLY A 26 -0.75 -2.46 23.25
N ALA A 27 -0.16 -2.57 22.06
CA ALA A 27 -0.17 -3.81 21.30
C ALA A 27 0.49 -4.96 22.07
N GLN A 28 1.59 -4.71 22.79
CA GLN A 28 2.31 -5.72 23.56
C GLN A 28 1.48 -6.25 24.74
N VAL A 29 0.73 -5.38 25.43
CA VAL A 29 -0.21 -5.80 26.47
C VAL A 29 -1.29 -6.69 25.90
N LEU A 30 -1.93 -6.28 24.79
CA LEU A 30 -2.97 -7.07 24.13
C LEU A 30 -2.46 -8.43 23.67
N PHE A 31 -1.27 -8.46 23.06
CA PHE A 31 -0.61 -9.70 22.67
C PHE A 31 -0.35 -10.62 23.87
N SER A 32 0.18 -10.07 24.98
CA SER A 32 0.47 -10.83 26.19
C SER A 32 -0.79 -11.38 26.89
N MET A 33 -1.95 -10.75 26.66
CA MET A 33 -3.26 -11.21 27.10
C MET A 33 -3.86 -12.30 26.20
N GLY A 34 -3.12 -12.81 25.20
CA GLY A 34 -3.61 -13.85 24.30
C GLY A 34 -4.64 -13.36 23.29
N ALA A 35 -4.61 -12.07 22.91
CA ALA A 35 -5.62 -11.50 22.01
C ALA A 35 -5.78 -12.28 20.70
N LEU A 36 -4.69 -12.77 20.09
CA LEU A 36 -4.78 -13.57 18.85
C LEU A 36 -5.47 -14.91 19.06
N GLU A 37 -5.14 -15.62 20.15
CA GLU A 37 -5.80 -16.88 20.52
C GLU A 37 -7.29 -16.66 20.78
N HIS A 38 -7.65 -15.59 21.50
CA HIS A 38 -9.03 -15.24 21.75
C HIS A 38 -9.79 -14.92 20.47
N ILE A 39 -9.21 -14.11 19.57
CA ILE A 39 -9.82 -13.81 18.26
C ILE A 39 -10.00 -15.09 17.45
N ALA A 40 -9.01 -15.98 17.41
CA ALA A 40 -9.10 -17.25 16.69
C ALA A 40 -10.15 -18.21 17.29
N SER A 41 -10.31 -18.17 18.62
CA SER A 41 -11.27 -19.00 19.35
C SER A 41 -12.71 -18.51 19.25
N CYS A 42 -12.93 -17.22 18.96
CA CYS A 42 -14.23 -16.71 18.58
C CYS A 42 -14.68 -17.56 17.39
N LYS A 43 -15.71 -18.39 17.57
CA LYS A 43 -16.30 -19.26 16.54
C LYS A 43 -16.92 -18.41 15.43
N ILE A 44 -16.06 -17.77 14.68
CA ILE A 44 -16.24 -17.17 13.38
C ILE A 44 -16.44 -18.32 12.35
N ALA A 45 -16.25 -19.58 12.75
CA ALA A 45 -16.53 -20.80 11.99
C ALA A 45 -17.94 -20.87 11.34
N ASN A 46 -18.96 -20.17 11.85
CA ASN A 46 -20.26 -20.06 11.15
C ASN A 46 -20.26 -19.04 10.00
N LEU A 47 -19.25 -18.16 9.90
CA LEU A 47 -19.04 -17.22 8.78
C LEU A 47 -18.41 -17.92 7.57
N GLN A 48 -17.77 -19.08 7.77
CA GLN A 48 -17.10 -19.87 6.74
C GLN A 48 -18.09 -20.65 5.84
N GLY A 49 -19.25 -21.03 6.39
CA GLY A 49 -20.31 -21.76 5.68
C GLY A 49 -21.24 -20.89 4.83
N SER A 50 -21.28 -19.58 5.06
CA SER A 50 -22.14 -18.65 4.31
C SER A 50 -21.61 -18.41 2.90
N LEU A 51 -20.29 -18.31 2.73
CA LEU A 51 -19.65 -18.03 1.44
C LEU A 51 -19.79 -19.14 0.39
N ARG A 52 -19.88 -20.42 0.80
CA ARG A 52 -20.17 -21.55 -0.12
C ARG A 52 -21.66 -21.71 -0.42
N ARG A 53 -22.57 -21.10 0.35
CA ARG A 53 -24.03 -21.29 0.23
C ARG A 53 -24.73 -20.17 -0.52
N VAL A 54 -23.97 -19.34 -1.25
CA VAL A 54 -24.49 -18.19 -2.00
C VAL A 54 -25.14 -18.60 -3.33
N GLU A 55 -24.96 -19.83 -3.80
CA GLU A 55 -25.48 -20.20 -5.13
C GLU A 55 -26.98 -20.52 -5.22
N THR A 56 -27.75 -20.62 -4.11
CA THR A 56 -29.14 -21.12 -4.27
C THR A 56 -30.29 -20.57 -3.43
N LYS A 57 -30.18 -19.62 -2.47
CA LYS A 57 -31.41 -19.13 -1.78
C LYS A 57 -31.44 -17.64 -1.36
N PHE A 58 -32.54 -16.99 -1.79
CA PHE A 58 -33.24 -15.79 -1.31
C PHE A 58 -32.45 -14.47 -1.04
N ARG A 59 -32.68 -13.52 -1.94
CA ARG A 59 -32.05 -12.20 -2.12
C ARG A 59 -32.16 -11.18 -0.96
N ARG A 60 -32.99 -11.38 0.07
CA ARG A 60 -33.24 -10.37 1.12
C ARG A 60 -32.53 -10.65 2.46
N ASP A 61 -32.47 -11.91 2.90
CA ASP A 61 -31.76 -12.27 4.13
C ASP A 61 -30.23 -12.37 3.94
N VAL A 62 -29.78 -12.65 2.71
CA VAL A 62 -28.37 -12.76 2.33
C VAL A 62 -27.63 -11.42 2.45
N ALA A 63 -28.26 -10.30 2.07
CA ALA A 63 -27.66 -8.97 2.17
C ALA A 63 -27.40 -8.56 3.63
N VAL A 64 -28.37 -8.84 4.51
CA VAL A 64 -28.28 -8.53 5.94
C VAL A 64 -27.23 -9.40 6.64
N ASP A 65 -27.00 -10.62 6.17
CA ASP A 65 -25.95 -11.47 6.72
C ASP A 65 -24.56 -11.03 6.22
N ILE A 66 -24.40 -10.72 4.92
CA ILE A 66 -23.15 -10.19 4.35
C ILE A 66 -22.71 -8.90 5.06
N ASP A 67 -23.62 -7.98 5.34
CA ASP A 67 -23.30 -6.74 6.08
C ASP A 67 -22.82 -7.04 7.51
N LYS A 68 -23.46 -7.98 8.22
CA LYS A 68 -22.99 -8.41 9.55
C LYS A 68 -21.61 -9.07 9.53
N HIS A 69 -21.31 -9.83 8.47
CA HIS A 69 -20.00 -10.47 8.30
C HIS A 69 -18.92 -9.39 8.08
N ARG A 70 -19.21 -8.44 7.18
CA ARG A 70 -18.35 -7.29 6.88
C ARG A 70 -18.10 -6.39 8.10
N MET A 71 -19.10 -6.22 8.97
CA MET A 71 -18.98 -5.47 10.23
C MET A 71 -17.95 -6.07 11.21
N ILE A 72 -17.72 -7.38 11.20
CA ILE A 72 -16.81 -8.04 12.15
C ILE A 72 -15.40 -8.21 11.55
N ILE A 73 -15.32 -8.56 10.26
CA ILE A 73 -14.05 -8.89 9.59
C ILE A 73 -13.10 -7.71 9.61
N SER A 74 -13.56 -6.49 9.25
CA SER A 74 -12.67 -5.34 9.18
C SER A 74 -12.09 -4.96 10.55
N PRO A 75 -12.88 -4.81 11.65
CA PRO A 75 -12.33 -4.59 12.98
C PRO A 75 -11.37 -5.70 13.45
N MET A 76 -11.68 -6.97 13.16
CA MET A 76 -10.80 -8.08 13.47
C MET A 76 -9.44 -7.94 12.77
N LEU A 77 -9.46 -7.73 11.45
CA LEU A 77 -8.24 -7.55 10.66
C LEU A 77 -7.47 -6.30 11.08
N ARG A 78 -8.14 -5.20 11.44
CA ARG A 78 -7.48 -4.00 12.00
C ARG A 78 -6.74 -4.32 13.29
N LEU A 79 -7.36 -5.09 14.19
CA LEU A 79 -6.75 -5.48 15.45
C LEU A 79 -5.52 -6.37 15.21
N VAL A 80 -5.65 -7.42 14.39
CA VAL A 80 -4.53 -8.31 14.00
C VAL A 80 -3.41 -7.51 13.34
N PHE A 81 -3.74 -6.65 12.38
CA PHE A 81 -2.79 -5.77 11.71
C PHE A 81 -2.08 -4.85 12.71
N SER A 82 -2.77 -4.32 13.72
CA SER A 82 -2.14 -3.51 14.76
C SER A 82 -1.10 -4.28 15.58
N LEU A 83 -1.34 -5.58 15.85
CA LEU A 83 -0.40 -6.44 16.58
C LEU A 83 0.86 -6.72 15.75
N THR A 84 0.77 -6.74 14.42
CA THR A 84 1.96 -6.86 13.55
C THR A 84 2.93 -5.67 13.67
N SER A 85 2.56 -4.58 14.34
CA SER A 85 3.49 -3.48 14.66
C SER A 85 4.61 -3.89 15.63
N LEU A 86 4.41 -4.98 16.36
CA LEU A 86 5.40 -5.58 17.26
C LEU A 86 6.43 -6.44 16.54
N VAL A 87 6.22 -6.74 15.26
CA VAL A 87 7.23 -7.42 14.44
C VAL A 87 8.38 -6.43 14.20
N ASP A 88 9.43 -6.52 15.00
CA ASP A 88 10.61 -5.66 14.86
C ASP A 88 11.37 -6.00 13.58
N LYS A 89 11.80 -4.94 12.87
CA LYS A 89 12.65 -5.02 11.67
C LYS A 89 14.13 -5.27 12.01
N THR A 90 14.49 -5.11 13.27
CA THR A 90 15.86 -5.22 13.77
C THR A 90 16.10 -6.64 14.29
N GLU A 91 16.75 -7.42 13.43
CA GLU A 91 17.54 -8.62 13.71
C GLU A 91 17.61 -9.03 15.18
N PHE A 92 16.87 -10.06 15.58
CA PHE A 92 17.33 -11.05 16.57
C PHE A 92 16.49 -12.33 16.39
N PHE A 93 17.00 -13.22 15.54
CA PHE A 93 16.56 -14.60 15.28
C PHE A 93 15.17 -14.79 14.64
N GLU A 94 15.17 -15.10 13.33
CA GLU A 94 14.02 -15.58 12.53
C GLU A 94 13.21 -16.70 13.23
N VAL A 95 13.84 -17.47 14.14
CA VAL A 95 13.25 -18.64 14.81
C VAL A 95 12.50 -18.31 16.11
N LYS A 96 12.64 -17.09 16.67
CA LYS A 96 12.14 -16.76 18.04
C LYS A 96 11.09 -15.65 18.11
N ASN A 97 10.63 -15.09 17.00
CA ASN A 97 9.55 -14.11 17.08
C ASN A 97 8.21 -14.80 17.32
N LYS A 98 7.86 -14.97 18.61
CA LYS A 98 6.59 -15.55 19.06
C LYS A 98 5.39 -14.89 18.39
N ILE A 99 5.47 -13.58 18.14
CA ILE A 99 4.41 -12.78 17.51
C ILE A 99 4.23 -13.18 16.04
N VAL A 100 5.33 -13.30 15.28
CA VAL A 100 5.29 -13.76 13.89
C VAL A 100 4.64 -15.14 13.81
N ARG A 101 5.03 -16.07 14.69
CA ARG A 101 4.47 -17.43 14.71
C ARG A 101 2.97 -17.43 14.99
N GLU A 102 2.53 -16.72 16.03
CA GLU A 102 1.09 -16.66 16.37
C GLU A 102 0.25 -15.99 15.28
N VAL A 103 0.78 -14.95 14.62
CA VAL A 103 0.07 -14.33 13.49
C VAL A 103 0.05 -15.27 12.28
N ILE A 104 1.13 -16.00 11.99
CA ILE A 104 1.12 -17.05 10.95
C ILE A 104 0.08 -18.12 11.28
N ASP A 105 0.05 -18.63 12.51
CA ASP A 105 -0.92 -19.64 12.93
C ASP A 105 -2.36 -19.11 12.85
N PHE A 106 -2.57 -17.83 13.18
CA PHE A 106 -3.85 -17.15 12.96
C PHE A 106 -4.23 -17.12 11.47
N VAL A 107 -3.30 -16.74 10.58
CA VAL A 107 -3.54 -16.69 9.12
C VAL A 107 -3.89 -18.09 8.60
N ARG A 108 -3.13 -19.12 8.99
CA ARG A 108 -3.40 -20.53 8.62
C ARG A 108 -4.77 -20.99 9.10
N GLY A 109 -5.16 -20.63 10.33
CA GLY A 109 -6.49 -20.91 10.88
C GLY A 109 -7.63 -20.21 10.13
N HIS A 110 -7.34 -19.15 9.38
CA HIS A 110 -8.31 -18.34 8.62
C HIS A 110 -8.02 -18.34 7.12
N GLN A 111 -7.41 -19.41 6.58
CA GLN A 111 -6.93 -19.47 5.20
C GLN A 111 -7.95 -18.95 4.16
N LEU A 112 -9.19 -19.45 4.21
CA LEU A 112 -10.24 -19.08 3.25
C LEU A 112 -10.54 -17.58 3.22
N LEU A 113 -10.45 -16.89 4.36
CA LEU A 113 -10.67 -15.44 4.43
C LEU A 113 -9.56 -14.69 3.67
N PHE A 114 -8.31 -15.08 3.90
CA PHE A 114 -7.15 -14.48 3.26
C PHE A 114 -7.15 -14.80 1.76
N ASP A 115 -7.40 -16.05 1.37
CA ASP A 115 -7.50 -16.48 -0.02
C ASP A 115 -8.54 -15.64 -0.76
N GLN A 116 -9.75 -15.52 -0.21
CA GLN A 116 -10.82 -14.77 -0.87
C GLN A 116 -10.48 -13.31 -1.05
N ILE A 117 -9.93 -12.65 -0.02
CA ILE A 117 -9.59 -11.22 -0.07
C ILE A 117 -8.46 -10.96 -1.09
N LEU A 118 -7.46 -11.85 -1.18
CA LEU A 118 -6.35 -11.70 -2.12
C LEU A 118 -6.78 -11.86 -3.59
N HIS A 119 -7.85 -12.60 -3.86
CA HIS A 119 -8.35 -12.86 -5.21
C HIS A 119 -9.52 -11.93 -5.63
N VAL A 120 -9.88 -10.93 -4.80
CA VAL A 120 -10.90 -9.94 -5.18
C VAL A 120 -10.41 -9.07 -6.34
N ASP A 121 -11.27 -8.84 -7.33
CA ASP A 121 -11.03 -7.86 -8.39
C ASP A 121 -10.99 -6.44 -7.81
N ILE A 122 -9.77 -5.91 -7.70
CA ILE A 122 -9.48 -4.65 -7.01
C ILE A 122 -10.06 -3.45 -7.77
N PHE A 123 -10.21 -3.56 -9.10
CA PHE A 123 -10.80 -2.49 -9.92
C PHE A 123 -12.30 -2.29 -9.67
N LYS A 124 -12.96 -3.27 -9.06
CA LYS A 124 -14.39 -3.22 -8.70
C LYS A 124 -14.63 -3.12 -7.19
N ALA A 125 -13.57 -3.04 -6.39
CA ALA A 125 -13.68 -3.02 -4.94
C ALA A 125 -14.38 -1.75 -4.44
N ASP A 126 -15.31 -1.93 -3.50
CA ASP A 126 -15.82 -0.82 -2.70
C ASP A 126 -14.77 -0.39 -1.65
N GLU A 127 -15.04 0.71 -0.95
CA GLU A 127 -14.09 1.27 0.01
C GLU A 127 -13.72 0.30 1.14
N LEU A 128 -14.70 -0.46 1.64
CA LEU A 128 -14.50 -1.42 2.71
C LEU A 128 -13.69 -2.63 2.24
N THR A 129 -13.94 -3.09 1.02
CA THR A 129 -13.23 -4.19 0.39
C THR A 129 -11.77 -3.79 0.15
N LEU A 130 -11.52 -2.57 -0.32
CA LEU A 130 -10.16 -2.04 -0.49
C LEU A 130 -9.42 -1.90 0.83
N GLU A 131 -10.12 -1.55 1.92
CA GLU A 131 -9.54 -1.57 3.25
C GLU A 131 -9.16 -2.99 3.69
N GLN A 132 -10.04 -3.98 3.48
CA GLN A 132 -9.77 -5.38 3.81
C GLN A 132 -8.55 -5.92 3.04
N ILE A 133 -8.44 -5.61 1.75
CA ILE A 133 -7.26 -5.94 0.93
C ILE A 133 -6.00 -5.31 1.55
N ASN A 134 -6.05 -4.02 1.89
CA ASN A 134 -4.92 -3.33 2.53
C ASN A 134 -4.51 -4.00 3.85
N LEU A 135 -5.48 -4.42 4.67
CA LEU A 135 -5.21 -5.10 5.94
C LEU A 135 -4.60 -6.48 5.73
N VAL A 136 -5.17 -7.29 4.85
CA VAL A 136 -4.66 -8.64 4.53
C VAL A 136 -3.25 -8.57 3.95
N VAL A 137 -3.03 -7.73 2.95
CA VAL A 137 -1.70 -7.55 2.35
C VAL A 137 -0.73 -6.96 3.37
N GLY A 138 -1.16 -6.01 4.19
CA GLY A 138 -0.33 -5.44 5.26
C GLY A 138 0.08 -6.47 6.32
N ILE A 139 -0.81 -7.39 6.70
CA ILE A 139 -0.50 -8.51 7.60
C ILE A 139 0.52 -9.44 6.95
N LEU A 140 0.21 -9.95 5.75
CA LEU A 140 1.05 -10.91 5.03
C LEU A 140 2.44 -10.33 4.73
N SER A 141 2.51 -9.06 4.33
CA SER A 141 3.77 -8.38 4.00
C SER A 141 4.75 -8.34 5.18
N LYS A 142 4.25 -8.44 6.42
CA LYS A 142 5.08 -8.41 7.63
C LYS A 142 5.45 -9.78 8.17
N VAL A 143 4.60 -10.78 8.01
CA VAL A 143 4.79 -12.10 8.67
C VAL A 143 5.10 -13.22 7.69
N TRP A 144 4.57 -13.15 6.47
CA TRP A 144 4.76 -14.19 5.47
C TRP A 144 6.20 -14.32 4.95
N PRO A 145 7.09 -13.29 4.98
CA PRO A 145 8.50 -13.51 4.65
C PRO A 145 9.25 -14.49 5.57
N TYR A 146 8.68 -14.83 6.73
CA TYR A 146 9.24 -15.79 7.67
C TYR A 146 8.66 -17.20 7.50
N GLU A 147 7.63 -17.36 6.66
CA GLU A 147 7.09 -18.66 6.30
C GLU A 147 7.95 -19.30 5.21
N GLU A 148 8.35 -20.55 5.39
CA GLU A 148 9.13 -21.30 4.41
C GLU A 148 8.23 -22.18 3.51
N SER A 149 7.01 -22.48 3.98
CA SER A 149 6.05 -23.27 3.21
C SER A 149 5.33 -22.44 2.14
N ASP A 150 5.29 -22.97 0.93
CA ASP A 150 4.53 -22.41 -0.21
C ASP A 150 3.15 -23.06 -0.39
N GLU A 151 2.68 -23.83 0.61
CA GLU A 151 1.44 -24.62 0.52
C GLU A 151 0.16 -23.77 0.35
N TYR A 152 0.20 -22.50 0.74
CA TYR A 152 -0.98 -21.63 0.80
C TYR A 152 -1.16 -20.71 -0.41
N GLY A 153 -0.20 -20.65 -1.34
CA GLY A 153 -0.33 -19.82 -2.54
C GLY A 153 -0.30 -18.30 -2.31
N TYR A 154 -0.03 -17.83 -1.09
CA TYR A 154 -0.05 -16.39 -0.77
C TYR A 154 1.05 -15.59 -1.45
N VAL A 155 2.21 -16.20 -1.69
CA VAL A 155 3.32 -15.55 -2.41
C VAL A 155 2.86 -15.19 -3.83
N GLN A 156 2.21 -16.12 -4.50
CA GLN A 156 1.65 -15.99 -5.84
C GLN A 156 0.52 -14.96 -5.85
N GLY A 157 -0.37 -14.99 -4.85
CA GLY A 157 -1.41 -13.95 -4.69
C GLY A 157 -0.84 -12.54 -4.52
N LEU A 158 0.23 -12.38 -3.72
CA LEU A 158 0.92 -11.11 -3.56
C LEU A 158 1.62 -10.66 -4.85
N PHE A 159 2.30 -11.57 -5.56
CA PHE A 159 2.95 -11.25 -6.85
C PHE A 159 1.93 -10.92 -7.94
N GLY A 160 0.81 -11.63 -8.02
CA GLY A 160 -0.29 -11.30 -8.92
C GLY A 160 -0.83 -9.88 -8.69
N MET A 161 -1.00 -9.47 -7.43
CA MET A 161 -1.36 -8.09 -7.11
C MET A 161 -0.28 -7.07 -7.47
N MET A 162 1.00 -7.41 -7.29
CA MET A 162 2.10 -6.54 -7.75
C MET A 162 2.06 -6.35 -9.26
N GLY A 163 1.85 -7.42 -10.03
CA GLY A 163 1.70 -7.35 -11.49
C GLY A 163 0.56 -6.42 -11.90
N ALA A 164 -0.57 -6.51 -11.20
CA ALA A 164 -1.72 -5.63 -11.44
C ALA A 164 -1.46 -4.16 -11.07
N PHE A 165 -0.71 -3.89 -9.98
CA PHE A 165 -0.54 -2.52 -9.46
C PHE A 165 0.70 -1.78 -9.99
N PHE A 166 1.80 -2.49 -10.23
CA PHE A 166 3.07 -1.85 -10.58
C PHE A 166 3.10 -1.41 -12.05
N LEU A 167 2.27 -2.02 -12.89
CA LEU A 167 2.10 -1.65 -14.30
C LEU A 167 1.04 -0.57 -14.52
N LEU A 168 0.39 -0.08 -13.45
CA LEU A 168 -0.59 0.99 -13.58
C LEU A 168 0.10 2.27 -14.05
N ASP A 169 -0.38 2.79 -15.16
CA ASP A 169 0.06 4.09 -15.66
C ASP A 169 -0.79 5.20 -15.03
N SER A 170 -0.22 6.41 -14.94
CA SER A 170 -0.92 7.60 -14.47
C SER A 170 -2.16 7.92 -15.32
N GLU A 171 -2.19 7.46 -16.58
CA GLU A 171 -3.28 7.65 -17.54
C GLU A 171 -4.38 6.58 -17.45
N THR A 172 -4.07 5.39 -16.92
CA THR A 172 -5.07 4.36 -16.66
C THR A 172 -5.90 4.77 -15.45
N SER A 173 -6.98 5.48 -15.76
CA SER A 173 -8.16 5.88 -14.99
C SER A 173 -8.60 4.93 -13.84
N ILE A 174 -7.80 4.70 -12.82
CA ILE A 174 -8.32 4.20 -11.53
C ILE A 174 -9.09 5.31 -10.82
N PHE A 175 -8.74 6.56 -11.13
CA PHE A 175 -9.28 7.73 -10.44
C PHE A 175 -10.34 8.49 -11.26
N SER A 176 -10.48 8.25 -12.57
CA SER A 176 -11.39 9.03 -13.44
C SER A 176 -12.71 8.36 -13.80
N GLN A 177 -13.00 7.15 -13.30
CA GLN A 177 -14.30 6.52 -13.48
C GLN A 177 -15.09 6.44 -12.17
N SER A 178 -15.83 7.50 -11.86
CA SER A 178 -17.25 7.43 -11.49
C SER A 178 -17.74 8.81 -11.04
N VAL A 179 -19.06 8.96 -11.02
CA VAL A 179 -19.84 10.05 -10.39
C VAL A 179 -19.62 10.06 -8.85
N ARG A 180 -18.37 10.07 -8.38
CA ARG A 180 -17.99 10.08 -6.96
C ARG A 180 -17.36 11.43 -6.62
N SER A 181 -17.60 11.89 -5.39
CA SER A 181 -17.02 13.13 -4.88
C SER A 181 -15.49 13.09 -4.92
N VAL A 182 -14.85 14.26 -5.10
CA VAL A 182 -13.39 14.45 -5.12
C VAL A 182 -12.71 13.85 -3.88
N GLU A 183 -13.40 13.85 -2.74
CA GLU A 183 -12.92 13.25 -1.50
C GLU A 183 -12.78 11.73 -1.57
N ASN A 184 -13.77 11.05 -2.15
CA ASN A 184 -13.73 9.60 -2.32
C ASN A 184 -12.61 9.17 -3.27
N GLN A 185 -12.32 9.99 -4.29
CA GLN A 185 -11.20 9.78 -5.20
C GLN A 185 -9.86 9.88 -4.46
N ARG A 186 -9.66 10.91 -3.64
CA ARG A 186 -8.43 11.07 -2.82
C ARG A 186 -8.25 9.96 -1.80
N LYS A 187 -9.33 9.48 -1.20
CA LYS A 187 -9.30 8.35 -0.25
C LYS A 187 -8.93 7.04 -0.94
N SER A 188 -9.50 6.80 -2.13
CA SER A 188 -9.13 5.67 -2.98
C SER A 188 -7.66 5.73 -3.38
N GLU A 189 -7.16 6.90 -3.81
CA GLU A 189 -5.74 7.14 -4.12
C GLU A 189 -4.83 6.77 -2.95
N LEU A 190 -5.13 7.28 -1.75
CA LEU A 190 -4.35 6.96 -0.57
C LEU A 190 -4.34 5.45 -0.28
N ASN A 191 -5.48 4.79 -0.43
CA ASN A 191 -5.59 3.34 -0.20
C ASN A 191 -4.83 2.51 -1.25
N SER A 192 -4.81 2.94 -2.51
CA SER A 192 -3.99 2.30 -3.55
C SER A 192 -2.50 2.41 -3.25
N PHE A 193 -2.03 3.59 -2.86
CA PHE A 193 -0.62 3.74 -2.48
C PHE A 193 -0.25 3.01 -1.19
N ARG A 194 -1.18 2.82 -0.26
CA ARG A 194 -0.96 1.99 0.94
C ARG A 194 -0.75 0.52 0.58
N LEU A 195 -1.48 0.06 -0.43
CA LEU A 195 -1.33 -1.28 -0.96
C LEU A 195 0.03 -1.43 -1.65
N CYS A 196 0.38 -0.50 -2.55
CA CYS A 196 1.71 -0.47 -3.19
C CYS A 196 2.83 -0.44 -2.15
N PHE A 197 2.71 0.37 -1.10
CA PHE A 197 3.68 0.43 -0.02
C PHE A 197 3.87 -0.91 0.69
N SER A 198 2.77 -1.60 1.01
CA SER A 198 2.82 -2.91 1.67
C SER A 198 3.47 -3.96 0.76
N LEU A 199 3.05 -4.02 -0.50
CA LEU A 199 3.61 -4.90 -1.52
C LEU A 199 5.11 -4.64 -1.77
N SER A 200 5.51 -3.38 -1.96
CA SER A 200 6.92 -3.02 -2.15
C SER A 200 7.75 -3.28 -0.90
N SER A 201 7.18 -3.13 0.31
CA SER A 201 7.86 -3.49 1.57
C SER A 201 8.13 -4.99 1.65
N TYR A 202 7.15 -5.82 1.27
CA TYR A 202 7.30 -7.27 1.19
C TYR A 202 8.39 -7.64 0.18
N LEU A 203 8.33 -7.08 -1.03
CA LEU A 203 9.31 -7.34 -2.08
C LEU A 203 10.71 -6.88 -1.67
N TYR A 204 10.83 -5.72 -1.04
CA TYR A 204 12.09 -5.21 -0.50
C TYR A 204 12.71 -6.17 0.51
N TYR A 205 11.91 -6.74 1.41
CA TYR A 205 12.40 -7.76 2.35
C TYR A 205 12.88 -9.01 1.60
N LEU A 206 12.11 -9.52 0.64
CA LEU A 206 12.50 -10.69 -0.13
C LEU A 206 13.82 -10.47 -0.89
N VAL A 207 13.99 -9.31 -1.52
CA VAL A 207 15.21 -8.96 -2.27
C VAL A 207 16.41 -8.80 -1.33
N THR A 208 16.25 -8.08 -0.22
CA THR A 208 17.39 -7.75 0.67
C THR A 208 17.76 -8.85 1.65
N LYS A 209 16.77 -9.53 2.23
CA LYS A 209 16.97 -10.55 3.28
C LYS A 209 16.89 -11.98 2.73
N LYS A 210 15.99 -12.27 1.80
CA LYS A 210 15.88 -13.60 1.17
C LYS A 210 16.63 -13.73 -0.17
N ARG A 211 17.30 -12.65 -0.60
CA ARG A 211 18.12 -12.61 -1.84
C ARG A 211 17.34 -13.01 -3.10
N LEU A 212 16.05 -12.67 -3.14
CA LEU A 212 15.23 -12.84 -4.33
C LEU A 212 15.81 -12.02 -5.49
N ARG A 213 15.84 -12.64 -6.68
CA ARG A 213 16.27 -12.00 -7.93
C ARG A 213 15.08 -11.81 -8.86
N LEU A 214 14.90 -10.58 -9.31
CA LEU A 214 13.86 -10.20 -10.26
C LEU A 214 14.44 -10.16 -11.67
N GLN A 215 13.64 -10.61 -12.65
CA GLN A 215 13.95 -10.46 -14.06
C GLN A 215 13.80 -8.99 -14.49
N VAL A 216 14.54 -8.57 -15.52
CA VAL A 216 14.46 -7.21 -16.05
C VAL A 216 13.11 -6.95 -16.71
N SER A 217 12.69 -7.87 -17.57
CA SER A 217 11.42 -7.86 -18.29
C SER A 217 10.87 -9.27 -18.43
N ASP A 218 9.56 -9.39 -18.64
CA ASP A 218 8.94 -10.68 -18.94
C ASP A 218 9.54 -11.22 -20.25
N GLY A 219 10.26 -12.34 -20.16
CA GLY A 219 10.86 -12.95 -21.34
C GLY A 219 9.81 -13.25 -22.42
N ARG A 220 10.20 -13.19 -23.70
CA ARG A 220 9.38 -13.75 -24.79
C ARG A 220 9.18 -15.26 -24.52
N SER A 221 7.92 -15.70 -24.44
CA SER A 221 7.38 -17.09 -24.28
C SER A 221 7.04 -17.47 -22.83
N ASP A 222 5.85 -17.96 -22.46
CA ASP A 222 4.79 -18.66 -23.19
C ASP A 222 3.41 -18.01 -22.96
N TYR A 223 2.55 -17.96 -23.98
CA TYR A 223 1.15 -17.50 -23.90
C TYR A 223 0.26 -18.29 -22.91
N ASN A 224 0.84 -19.22 -22.13
CA ASN A 224 0.15 -20.14 -21.23
C ASN A 224 0.56 -19.99 -19.75
N ALA A 225 1.49 -19.09 -19.39
CA ALA A 225 1.76 -18.81 -17.98
C ALA A 225 0.59 -18.00 -17.42
N THR A 226 -0.19 -18.60 -16.52
CA THR A 226 -1.28 -17.92 -15.83
C THR A 226 -0.73 -16.72 -15.07
N ALA A 227 -1.33 -15.54 -15.27
CA ALA A 227 -0.89 -14.23 -14.73
C ALA A 227 -0.69 -14.18 -13.20
N GLY A 228 -1.12 -15.20 -12.45
CA GLY A 228 -0.90 -15.33 -11.01
C GLY A 228 0.44 -15.96 -10.60
N LEU A 229 1.24 -16.50 -11.53
CA LEU A 229 2.51 -17.19 -11.21
C LEU A 229 3.76 -16.33 -11.48
N GLN A 230 3.60 -15.13 -12.04
CA GLN A 230 4.72 -14.33 -12.51
C GLN A 230 5.21 -13.37 -11.43
N GLN A 231 6.51 -13.42 -11.16
CA GLN A 231 7.16 -12.48 -10.24
C GLN A 231 7.15 -11.05 -10.82
N PRO A 232 7.11 -10.01 -9.98
CA PRO A 232 7.27 -8.64 -10.46
C PRO A 232 8.64 -8.46 -11.12
N THR A 233 8.70 -7.70 -12.21
CA THR A 233 9.94 -7.39 -12.94
C THR A 233 10.52 -6.04 -12.55
N LEU A 234 11.80 -5.82 -12.85
CA LEU A 234 12.42 -4.50 -12.68
C LEU A 234 11.74 -3.43 -13.55
N THR A 235 11.24 -3.80 -14.73
CA THR A 235 10.43 -2.90 -15.58
C THR A 235 9.14 -2.48 -14.88
N SER A 236 8.41 -3.41 -14.25
CA SER A 236 7.21 -3.05 -13.47
C SER A 236 7.52 -2.10 -12.32
N LEU A 237 8.67 -2.28 -11.65
CA LEU A 237 9.14 -1.37 -10.61
C LEU A 237 9.52 0.01 -11.15
N GLY A 238 10.08 0.08 -12.36
CA GLY A 238 10.33 1.34 -13.07
C GLY A 238 9.03 2.10 -13.36
N SER A 239 7.99 1.40 -13.84
CA SER A 239 6.65 1.98 -14.05
C SER A 239 6.04 2.47 -12.74
N LEU A 240 6.11 1.67 -11.67
CA LEU A 240 5.66 2.09 -10.34
C LEU A 240 6.42 3.34 -9.86
N LEU A 241 7.75 3.40 -10.04
CA LEU A 241 8.55 4.55 -9.64
C LEU A 241 8.12 5.82 -10.39
N ASN A 242 7.87 5.71 -11.70
CA ASN A 242 7.34 6.80 -12.50
C ASN A 242 5.98 7.29 -11.96
N PHE A 243 5.06 6.35 -11.69
CA PHE A 243 3.73 6.67 -11.15
C PHE A 243 3.79 7.33 -9.76
N VAL A 244 4.67 6.82 -8.88
CA VAL A 244 4.94 7.41 -7.56
C VAL A 244 5.54 8.80 -7.69
N THR A 245 6.45 9.01 -8.65
CA THR A 245 7.09 10.32 -8.91
C THR A 245 6.06 11.36 -9.32
N THR A 246 5.25 11.06 -10.34
CA THR A 246 4.18 11.96 -10.81
C THR A 246 3.18 12.30 -9.70
N SER A 247 2.83 11.31 -8.86
CA SER A 247 1.90 11.52 -7.75
C SER A 247 2.51 12.36 -6.62
N LEU A 248 3.82 12.21 -6.38
CA LEU A 248 4.55 12.97 -5.39
C LEU A 248 4.70 14.45 -5.79
N GLU A 249 5.05 14.71 -7.06
CA GLU A 249 5.10 16.06 -7.63
C GLU A 249 3.75 16.75 -7.50
N ARG A 250 2.69 16.09 -7.99
CA ARG A 250 1.31 16.64 -7.92
C ARG A 250 0.86 16.91 -6.49
N ALA A 251 1.12 15.98 -5.56
CA ALA A 251 0.73 16.14 -4.17
C ALA A 251 1.49 17.30 -3.49
N ALA A 252 2.78 17.45 -3.78
CA ALA A 252 3.63 18.52 -3.25
C ALA A 252 3.21 19.89 -3.81
N GLU A 253 2.87 19.97 -5.10
CA GLU A 253 2.41 21.20 -5.73
C GLU A 253 1.02 21.62 -5.22
N GLU A 254 0.05 20.70 -5.18
CA GLU A 254 -1.27 21.00 -4.63
C GLU A 254 -1.17 21.45 -3.16
N LYS A 255 -0.36 20.75 -2.34
CA LYS A 255 -0.12 21.13 -0.94
C LYS A 255 0.45 22.55 -0.85
N SER A 256 1.52 22.83 -1.60
CA SER A 256 2.17 24.15 -1.59
C SER A 256 1.22 25.26 -2.04
N LEU A 257 0.44 25.03 -3.10
CA LEU A 257 -0.55 25.99 -3.59
C LEU A 257 -1.62 26.30 -2.53
N LEU A 258 -2.14 25.27 -1.86
CA LEU A 258 -3.14 25.42 -0.80
C LEU A 258 -2.57 26.18 0.40
N LEU A 259 -1.34 25.87 0.82
CA LEU A 259 -0.70 26.57 1.94
C LEU A 259 -0.45 28.06 1.63
N ASN A 260 -0.07 28.38 0.40
CA ASN A 260 0.06 29.77 -0.05
C ASN A 260 -1.31 30.47 -0.04
N LYS A 261 -2.36 29.85 -0.59
CA LYS A 261 -3.72 30.41 -0.55
C LYS A 261 -4.26 30.60 0.87
N ILE A 262 -3.93 29.71 1.79
CA ILE A 262 -4.29 29.85 3.22
C ILE A 262 -3.58 31.06 3.83
N ARG A 263 -2.30 31.26 3.51
CA ARG A 263 -1.54 32.43 3.99
C ARG A 263 -2.16 33.73 3.53
N ASP A 264 -2.63 33.77 2.28
CA ASP A 264 -3.13 34.98 1.63
C ASP A 264 -4.67 35.08 1.68
N ILE A 265 -5.35 34.27 2.52
CA ILE A 265 -6.83 34.15 2.58
C ILE A 265 -7.55 35.47 2.84
N ASN A 266 -6.90 36.40 3.55
CA ASN A 266 -7.46 37.72 3.86
C ASN A 266 -7.42 38.68 2.65
N GLU A 267 -6.58 38.39 1.66
CA GLU A 267 -6.43 39.15 0.42
C GLU A 267 -7.40 38.65 -0.66
N LEU A 268 -7.93 37.42 -0.52
CA LEU A 268 -8.87 36.84 -1.48
C LEU A 268 -10.22 37.56 -1.46
N SER A 269 -10.77 37.78 -2.65
CA SER A 269 -12.12 38.28 -2.88
C SER A 269 -13.18 37.27 -2.46
N ARG A 270 -14.43 37.73 -2.28
CA ARG A 270 -15.55 36.83 -1.98
C ARG A 270 -15.73 35.76 -3.05
N GLN A 271 -15.58 36.12 -4.33
CA GLN A 271 -15.74 35.18 -5.44
C GLN A 271 -14.69 34.07 -5.38
N GLU A 272 -13.42 34.40 -5.15
CA GLU A 272 -12.35 33.39 -5.03
C GLU A 272 -12.57 32.46 -3.83
N VAL A 273 -13.03 33.02 -2.70
CA VAL A 273 -13.42 32.22 -1.52
C VAL A 273 -14.58 31.29 -1.85
N ASP A 274 -15.55 31.75 -2.64
CA ASP A 274 -16.73 30.97 -3.03
C ASP A 274 -16.38 29.85 -4.01
N GLU A 275 -15.45 30.10 -4.92
CA GLU A 275 -14.87 29.07 -5.79
C GLU A 275 -14.14 28.00 -4.98
N ILE A 276 -13.31 28.39 -4.01
CA ILE A 276 -12.64 27.44 -3.11
C ILE A 276 -13.66 26.60 -2.33
N ILE A 277 -14.67 27.24 -1.75
CA ILE A 277 -15.76 26.54 -1.05
C ILE A 277 -16.44 25.55 -1.99
N THR A 278 -16.79 25.95 -3.20
CA THR A 278 -17.46 25.08 -4.18
C THR A 278 -16.59 23.89 -4.59
N MET A 279 -15.28 24.08 -4.68
CA MET A 279 -14.34 23.02 -5.05
C MET A 279 -14.11 21.98 -3.93
N TYR A 280 -14.27 22.35 -2.65
CA TYR A 280 -13.84 21.50 -1.53
C TYR A 280 -14.92 21.17 -0.49
N VAL A 281 -15.97 21.97 -0.36
CA VAL A 281 -17.04 21.80 0.64
C VAL A 281 -18.14 20.88 0.09
N HIS A 282 -18.70 20.02 0.94
CA HIS A 282 -19.96 19.33 0.66
C HIS A 282 -21.12 20.33 0.73
N GLN A 283 -22.01 20.31 -0.27
CA GLN A 283 -23.04 21.31 -0.54
C GLN A 283 -23.99 21.66 0.63
N ASP A 284 -23.96 20.92 1.74
CA ASP A 284 -24.94 21.03 2.84
C ASP A 284 -24.58 22.03 3.96
N ASN A 285 -23.37 22.61 3.98
CA ASN A 285 -22.89 23.36 5.16
C ASN A 285 -22.69 24.88 4.98
N VAL A 286 -22.99 25.45 3.81
CA VAL A 286 -22.67 26.86 3.53
C VAL A 286 -23.92 27.62 3.12
N SER A 287 -24.28 28.64 3.91
CA SER A 287 -25.37 29.54 3.55
C SER A 287 -24.87 30.65 2.64
N SER A 288 -25.66 31.04 1.63
CA SER A 288 -25.36 32.21 0.80
C SER A 288 -25.38 33.52 1.60
N SER A 289 -26.06 33.55 2.76
CA SER A 289 -26.10 34.69 3.67
C SER A 289 -24.89 34.81 4.59
N ASP A 290 -23.97 33.85 4.58
CA ASP A 290 -22.76 33.92 5.39
C ASP A 290 -21.91 35.14 5.01
N ASP A 291 -21.38 35.83 6.04
CA ASP A 291 -20.45 36.94 5.84
C ASP A 291 -19.09 36.47 5.29
N LEU A 292 -18.29 37.41 4.78
CA LEU A 292 -17.00 37.08 4.17
C LEU A 292 -16.02 36.44 5.17
N GLN A 293 -16.08 36.83 6.45
CA GLN A 293 -15.17 36.31 7.47
C GLN A 293 -15.45 34.83 7.76
N LYS A 294 -16.73 34.47 7.92
CA LYS A 294 -17.18 33.09 8.11
C LYS A 294 -16.85 32.24 6.89
N ARG A 295 -17.04 32.76 5.68
CA ARG A 295 -16.71 32.04 4.43
C ARG A 295 -15.21 31.81 4.29
N ARG A 296 -14.37 32.82 4.59
CA ARG A 296 -12.90 32.67 4.65
C ARG A 296 -12.48 31.60 5.65
N TYR A 297 -13.10 31.56 6.83
CA TYR A 297 -12.83 30.53 7.83
C TYR A 297 -13.18 29.13 7.30
N ILE A 298 -14.36 28.94 6.70
CA ILE A 298 -14.77 27.66 6.10
C ILE A 298 -13.79 27.23 5.00
N ALA A 299 -13.45 28.15 4.08
CA ALA A 299 -12.48 27.89 3.02
C ALA A 299 -11.12 27.48 3.58
N MET A 300 -10.63 28.17 4.62
CA MET A 300 -9.37 27.84 5.28
C MET A 300 -9.39 26.44 5.91
N VAL A 301 -10.46 26.07 6.62
CA VAL A 301 -10.59 24.74 7.24
C VAL A 301 -10.57 23.64 6.18
N GLU A 302 -11.30 23.81 5.08
CA GLU A 302 -11.31 22.84 3.99
C GLU A 302 -9.98 22.75 3.26
N MET A 303 -9.35 23.89 2.95
CA MET A 303 -8.01 23.89 2.35
C MET A 303 -6.99 23.19 3.26
N CYS A 304 -7.04 23.41 4.58
CA CYS A 304 -6.21 22.72 5.56
C CYS A 304 -6.47 21.21 5.56
N ARG A 305 -7.74 20.78 5.48
CA ARG A 305 -8.12 19.36 5.40
C ARG A 305 -7.53 18.70 4.16
N VAL A 306 -7.62 19.35 3.01
CA VAL A 306 -7.06 18.85 1.74
C VAL A 306 -5.53 18.84 1.77
N ALA A 307 -4.90 19.91 2.24
CA ALA A 307 -3.46 19.99 2.39
C ALA A 307 -2.93 18.88 3.32
N GLY A 308 -3.61 18.62 4.44
CA GLY A 308 -3.28 17.52 5.35
C GLY A 308 -3.45 16.13 4.71
N ASN A 309 -4.44 15.95 3.82
CA ASN A 309 -4.56 14.70 3.05
C ASN A 309 -3.43 14.53 2.03
N ARG A 310 -2.99 15.61 1.37
CA ARG A 310 -1.81 15.58 0.48
C ARG A 310 -0.52 15.32 1.26
N ASP A 311 -0.38 15.89 2.44
CA ASP A 311 0.76 15.63 3.33
C ASP A 311 0.84 14.15 3.77
N LYS A 312 -0.30 13.54 4.12
CA LYS A 312 -0.38 12.09 4.39
C LYS A 312 0.03 11.26 3.18
N LEU A 313 -0.36 11.66 1.98
CA LEU A 313 0.03 10.99 0.74
C LEU A 313 1.55 11.12 0.50
N ILE A 314 2.13 12.31 0.65
CA ILE A 314 3.58 12.54 0.54
C ILE A 314 4.36 11.67 1.54
N THR A 315 3.90 11.63 2.80
CA THR A 315 4.51 10.82 3.87
C THR A 315 4.52 9.32 3.54
N LEU A 316 3.59 8.85 2.70
CA LEU A 316 3.51 7.47 2.23
C LEU A 316 4.34 7.23 0.96
N LEU A 317 4.29 8.17 0.00
CA LEU A 317 4.96 8.07 -1.29
C LEU A 317 6.48 8.13 -1.17
N LEU A 318 7.03 8.94 -0.25
CA LEU A 318 8.48 9.03 -0.05
C LEU A 318 9.11 7.68 0.36
N PRO A 319 8.67 7.01 1.45
CA PRO A 319 9.15 5.66 1.77
C PRO A 319 8.86 4.61 0.70
N LEU A 320 7.76 4.73 -0.04
CA LEU A 320 7.47 3.85 -1.17
C LEU A 320 8.52 4.00 -2.28
N ALA A 321 8.83 5.24 -2.68
CA ALA A 321 9.90 5.52 -3.63
C ALA A 321 11.24 4.97 -3.13
N GLU A 322 11.57 5.16 -1.84
CA GLU A 322 12.78 4.60 -1.24
C GLU A 322 12.84 3.07 -1.34
N HIS A 323 11.74 2.36 -1.07
CA HIS A 323 11.69 0.91 -1.22
C HIS A 323 11.97 0.48 -2.65
N VAL A 324 11.31 1.11 -3.63
CA VAL A 324 11.48 0.80 -5.05
C VAL A 324 12.91 1.09 -5.50
N LEU A 325 13.44 2.26 -5.17
CA LEU A 325 14.82 2.66 -5.48
C LEU A 325 15.83 1.66 -4.90
N ASN A 326 15.68 1.26 -3.64
CA ASN A 326 16.59 0.30 -3.02
C ASN A 326 16.49 -1.10 -3.66
N ILE A 327 15.30 -1.54 -4.05
CA ILE A 327 15.15 -2.82 -4.77
C ILE A 327 15.95 -2.77 -6.08
N ILE A 328 15.77 -1.72 -6.88
CA ILE A 328 16.48 -1.57 -8.16
C ILE A 328 17.99 -1.45 -7.92
N LEU A 329 18.40 -0.66 -6.93
CA LEU A 329 19.82 -0.48 -6.58
C LEU A 329 20.52 -1.80 -6.26
N VAL A 330 19.90 -2.67 -5.47
CA VAL A 330 20.47 -4.00 -5.15
C VAL A 330 20.71 -4.82 -6.42
N HIS A 331 19.79 -4.80 -7.38
CA HIS A 331 19.95 -5.51 -8.65
C HIS A 331 21.05 -4.89 -9.53
N PHE A 332 21.20 -3.56 -9.50
CA PHE A 332 22.24 -2.87 -10.25
C PHE A 332 23.64 -3.13 -9.67
N GLN A 333 23.77 -3.20 -8.35
CA GLN A 333 25.02 -3.53 -7.66
C GLN A 333 25.43 -4.99 -7.88
N ASP A 334 24.50 -5.92 -7.82
CA ASP A 334 24.84 -7.34 -7.96
C ASP A 334 25.17 -7.71 -9.41
N SER A 335 24.55 -7.07 -10.40
CA SER A 335 24.93 -7.26 -11.82
C SER A 335 26.34 -6.75 -12.13
N SER A 336 26.86 -5.76 -11.39
CA SER A 336 28.28 -5.38 -11.48
C SER A 336 29.26 -6.31 -10.76
N ILE A 337 28.78 -7.16 -9.86
CA ILE A 337 29.63 -8.13 -9.13
C ILE A 337 29.70 -9.47 -9.87
N ILE A 338 28.64 -9.85 -10.60
CA ILE A 338 28.59 -11.09 -11.39
C ILE A 338 29.58 -11.05 -12.57
N SER A 339 29.97 -9.87 -13.06
CA SER A 339 31.08 -9.75 -14.02
C SER A 339 32.43 -10.21 -13.43
N ASP A 340 32.57 -10.31 -12.10
CA ASP A 340 33.86 -10.56 -11.45
C ASP A 340 33.96 -11.79 -10.54
N THR A 341 32.89 -12.54 -10.20
CA THR A 341 33.08 -13.83 -9.49
C THR A 341 31.87 -14.76 -9.46
N THR A 342 32.09 -16.00 -9.89
CA THR A 342 31.24 -17.17 -9.65
C THR A 342 31.21 -17.51 -8.16
N ARG A 343 30.13 -17.16 -7.45
CA ARG A 343 29.93 -17.66 -6.08
C ARG A 343 28.53 -18.22 -5.85
N THR A 344 28.53 -19.50 -5.52
CA THR A 344 27.40 -20.38 -5.18
C THR A 344 26.83 -20.04 -3.80
N GLY A 345 25.77 -19.22 -3.77
CA GLY A 345 24.81 -19.16 -2.68
C GLY A 345 23.50 -19.83 -3.13
N ARG A 346 22.76 -20.48 -2.22
CA ARG A 346 21.41 -20.99 -2.52
C ARG A 346 20.49 -19.80 -2.83
N THR A 347 20.39 -19.44 -4.10
CA THR A 347 19.49 -18.41 -4.61
C THR A 347 18.10 -19.01 -4.75
N ILE A 348 17.08 -18.35 -4.19
CA ILE A 348 15.69 -18.69 -4.47
C ILE A 348 15.40 -18.20 -5.89
N THR A 349 15.56 -19.10 -6.86
CA THR A 349 15.24 -18.83 -8.27
C THR A 349 13.92 -19.47 -8.63
N TYR A 350 12.88 -18.65 -8.83
CA TYR A 350 11.72 -19.09 -9.61
C TYR A 350 11.99 -18.69 -11.06
N GLY A 351 12.58 -19.61 -11.82
CA GLY A 351 12.77 -19.52 -13.27
C GLY A 351 13.61 -18.33 -13.77
N SER A 352 14.94 -18.35 -13.63
CA SER A 352 15.79 -17.33 -14.26
C SER A 352 16.31 -17.78 -15.63
N LYS A 353 15.87 -17.12 -16.70
CA LYS A 353 16.71 -16.95 -17.92
C LYS A 353 17.57 -15.70 -17.71
N SER A 354 18.79 -15.69 -18.25
CA SER A 354 19.69 -14.54 -18.17
C SER A 354 19.10 -13.35 -18.93
N ASP A 355 18.98 -12.20 -18.27
CA ASP A 355 18.55 -10.95 -18.90
C ASP A 355 19.55 -10.53 -19.99
N SER A 356 19.06 -10.03 -21.13
CA SER A 356 19.95 -9.49 -22.17
C SER A 356 20.43 -8.09 -21.80
N GLY A 357 21.64 -7.70 -22.22
CA GLY A 357 22.15 -6.34 -21.99
C GLY A 357 21.24 -5.25 -22.57
N GLU A 358 20.55 -5.55 -23.68
CA GLU A 358 19.59 -4.65 -24.33
C GLU A 358 18.38 -4.33 -23.44
N ASP A 359 17.87 -5.33 -22.70
CA ASP A 359 16.72 -5.13 -21.79
C ASP A 359 17.09 -4.19 -20.62
N ILE A 360 18.33 -4.29 -20.12
CA ILE A 360 18.83 -3.43 -19.04
C ILE A 360 18.99 -2.00 -19.52
N SER A 361 19.54 -1.77 -20.72
CA SER A 361 19.69 -0.43 -21.28
C SER A 361 18.33 0.23 -21.55
N LEU A 362 17.35 -0.54 -22.02
CA LEU A 362 15.97 -0.05 -22.19
C LEU A 362 15.31 0.30 -20.85
N LEU A 363 15.50 -0.50 -19.80
CA LEU A 363 15.07 -0.18 -18.46
C LEU A 363 15.71 1.12 -17.96
N CYS A 364 17.03 1.27 -18.11
CA CYS A 364 17.77 2.46 -17.69
C CYS A 364 17.26 3.71 -18.40
N GLY A 365 17.02 3.63 -19.72
CA GLY A 365 16.45 4.74 -20.50
C GLY A 365 15.07 5.19 -19.99
N LYS A 366 14.22 4.26 -19.55
CA LYS A 366 12.91 4.58 -18.94
C LYS A 366 13.04 5.11 -17.50
N LEU A 367 14.07 4.69 -16.77
CA LEU A 367 14.27 5.02 -15.37
C LEU A 367 14.82 6.44 -15.18
N ILE A 368 15.78 6.86 -16.02
CA ILE A 368 16.50 8.14 -15.88
C ILE A 368 15.55 9.35 -15.75
N PRO A 369 14.52 9.54 -16.59
CA PRO A 369 13.61 10.69 -16.45
C PRO A 369 12.86 10.75 -15.12
N SER A 370 12.57 9.58 -14.52
CA SER A 370 11.94 9.53 -13.20
C SER A 370 12.93 9.89 -12.10
N LEU A 371 14.19 9.45 -12.21
CA LEU A 371 15.23 9.79 -11.25
C LEU A 371 15.58 11.28 -11.27
N GLU A 372 15.66 11.90 -12.43
CA GLU A 372 15.90 13.35 -12.56
C GLU A 372 14.80 14.18 -11.88
N ARG A 373 13.54 13.81 -12.10
CA ARG A 373 12.39 14.44 -11.43
C ARG A 373 12.40 14.25 -9.92
N LEU A 374 12.70 13.04 -9.45
CA LEU A 374 12.84 12.76 -8.02
C LEU A 374 13.98 13.55 -7.36
N GLU A 375 15.08 13.78 -8.07
CA GLU A 375 16.19 14.61 -7.57
C GLU A 375 15.79 16.09 -7.48
N ALA A 376 14.98 16.57 -8.42
CA ALA A 376 14.50 17.94 -8.51
C ALA A 376 13.40 18.31 -7.50
N LEU A 377 12.89 17.36 -6.72
CA LEU A 377 11.87 17.60 -5.70
C LEU A 377 12.31 18.69 -4.70
N SER A 378 11.43 19.66 -4.43
CA SER A 378 11.68 20.74 -3.47
C SER A 378 11.37 20.31 -2.03
N GLU A 379 12.33 20.48 -1.11
CA GLU A 379 12.12 20.22 0.32
C GLU A 379 11.03 21.13 0.91
N ASP A 380 10.90 22.36 0.41
CA ASP A 380 9.88 23.32 0.88
C ASP A 380 8.47 22.89 0.50
N LYS A 381 8.27 22.42 -0.74
CA LYS A 381 6.96 21.92 -1.20
C LYS A 381 6.58 20.60 -0.52
N VAL A 382 7.55 19.69 -0.42
CA VAL A 382 7.35 18.35 0.12
C VAL A 382 7.19 18.41 1.65
N GLY A 383 7.94 19.27 2.34
CA GLY A 383 7.93 19.40 3.80
C GLY A 383 8.79 18.35 4.53
N HIS A 384 9.68 17.66 3.81
CA HIS A 384 10.58 16.64 4.34
C HIS A 384 12.02 16.92 3.94
N LYS A 385 12.98 16.52 4.79
CA LYS A 385 14.42 16.56 4.46
C LYS A 385 14.73 15.45 3.46
N LEU A 386 15.21 15.80 2.29
CA LEU A 386 15.46 14.89 1.17
C LEU A 386 16.95 14.55 0.99
N LYS A 387 17.84 14.97 1.89
CA LYS A 387 19.29 14.74 1.77
C LYS A 387 19.67 13.26 1.55
N VAL A 388 19.11 12.33 2.34
CA VAL A 388 19.40 10.90 2.21
C VAL A 388 18.72 10.33 0.96
N PHE A 389 17.47 10.71 0.74
CA PHE A 389 16.69 10.35 -0.44
C PHE A 389 17.41 10.72 -1.75
N ARG A 390 17.86 11.96 -1.89
CA ARG A 390 18.59 12.46 -3.06
C ARG A 390 19.91 11.72 -3.28
N ARG A 391 20.61 11.31 -2.22
CA ARG A 391 21.83 10.48 -2.36
C ARG A 391 21.51 9.12 -2.97
N LEU A 392 20.41 8.49 -2.55
CA LEU A 392 19.94 7.23 -3.11
C LEU A 392 19.56 7.39 -4.59
N VAL A 393 18.81 8.44 -4.93
CA VAL A 393 18.42 8.77 -6.30
C VAL A 393 19.66 9.03 -7.17
N ALA A 394 20.58 9.86 -6.71
CA ALA A 394 21.80 10.19 -7.45
C ALA A 394 22.68 8.96 -7.70
N SER A 395 22.86 8.11 -6.69
CA SER A 395 23.62 6.86 -6.82
C SER A 395 23.00 5.93 -7.86
N LEU A 396 21.67 5.75 -7.83
CA LEU A 396 20.99 4.90 -8.80
C LEU A 396 21.04 5.50 -10.22
N LYS A 397 20.92 6.82 -10.33
CA LYS A 397 21.00 7.54 -11.61
C LYS A 397 22.36 7.36 -12.26
N GLU A 398 23.45 7.52 -11.48
CA GLU A 398 24.81 7.31 -11.97
C GLU A 398 25.00 5.88 -12.50
N MET A 399 24.53 4.87 -11.75
CA MET A 399 24.59 3.47 -12.20
C MET A 399 23.73 3.21 -13.44
N ALA A 400 22.56 3.83 -13.55
CA ALA A 400 21.68 3.70 -14.71
C ALA A 400 22.35 4.29 -15.97
N ILE A 401 23.01 5.44 -15.85
CA ILE A 401 23.75 6.06 -16.96
C ILE A 401 24.90 5.15 -17.40
N GLN A 402 25.70 4.65 -16.45
CA GLN A 402 26.82 3.74 -16.73
C GLN A 402 26.35 2.47 -17.48
N LYS A 403 25.26 1.86 -17.01
CA LYS A 403 24.69 0.65 -17.62
C LYS A 403 23.99 0.91 -18.96
N SER A 404 23.48 2.11 -19.21
CA SER A 404 22.89 2.49 -20.50
C SER A 404 23.93 2.76 -21.60
N ALA A 405 25.16 3.08 -21.20
CA ALA A 405 26.29 3.36 -22.10
C ALA A 405 27.19 2.13 -22.34
N SER A 406 26.93 1.03 -21.61
CA SER A 406 27.56 -0.29 -21.79
C SER A 406 26.75 -1.13 -22.75
#